data_AF-A0AAX3HJK5-F1
#
_entry.id   AF-A0AAX3HJK5-F1
#
_cell.length_a   1.000
_cell.length_b   1.000
_cell.length_c   1.000
_cell.angle_alpha   90.00
_cell.angle_beta   90.00
_cell.angle_gamma   90.00
#
_symmetry.space_group_name_H-M   'P 1'
#
loop_
_entity.id
_entity.type
_entity.pdbx_description
1 polymer ?
#
loop_
_entity_poly.entity_id
_entity_poly.type
_entity_poly.pdbx_seq_one_letter_code
_entity_poly.pdbx_strand_id
1 'polypeptide(L)'
;MKSEFAFKVFLVTTCLFIVYLYAFLVFSFYVPYVDLILFFGFIWAFVKAREGEKSIYRRITLCGTAVLVILYFFIMHDFWRGM
;
A
#
# COMPACT_ATOMS: atom_id res chain seq x y z
N MET A 1 -9.91 5.92 -18.18
CA MET A 1 -8.47 6.28 -18.03
C MET A 1 -8.00 6.48 -16.59
N LYS A 2 -8.59 7.37 -15.78
CA LYS A 2 -8.07 7.68 -14.42
C LYS A 2 -8.06 6.47 -13.46
N SER A 3 -9.08 5.61 -13.53
CA SER A 3 -9.20 4.43 -12.67
C SER A 3 -8.20 3.32 -13.03
N GLU A 4 -7.86 3.13 -14.30
CA GLU A 4 -6.80 2.20 -14.72
C GLU A 4 -5.42 2.68 -14.31
N PHE A 5 -5.15 3.99 -14.43
CA PHE A 5 -3.90 4.56 -13.94
C PHE A 5 -3.75 4.38 -12.43
N ALA A 6 -4.81 4.66 -11.66
CA ALA A 6 -4.83 4.43 -10.22
C ALA A 6 -4.55 2.97 -9.86
N PHE A 7 -5.14 2.03 -10.61
CA PHE A 7 -4.91 0.61 -10.43
C PHE A 7 -3.47 0.18 -10.76
N LYS A 8 -2.84 0.76 -11.79
CA LYS A 8 -1.43 0.52 -12.08
C LYS A 8 -0.54 1.01 -10.95
N VAL A 9 -0.78 2.22 -10.43
CA VAL A 9 -0.04 2.75 -9.28
C VAL A 9 -0.22 1.83 -8.07
N PHE A 10 -1.47 1.43 -7.79
CA PHE A 10 -1.78 0.48 -6.73
C PHE A 10 -1.01 -0.83 -6.84
N LEU A 11 -0.96 -1.44 -8.03
CA LEU A 11 -0.23 -2.69 -8.26
C LEU A 11 1.27 -2.53 -8.01
N VAL A 12 1.87 -1.44 -8.52
CA VAL A 12 3.30 -1.18 -8.33
C VAL A 12 3.61 -0.96 -6.84
N THR A 13 2.84 -0.12 -6.15
CA THR A 13 3.03 0.13 -4.72
C THR A 13 2.82 -1.14 -3.90
N THR A 14 1.83 -1.96 -4.24
CA THR A 14 1.59 -3.25 -3.57
C THR A 14 2.74 -4.22 -3.79
N CYS A 15 3.29 -4.29 -5.01
CA CYS A 15 4.44 -5.13 -5.30
C CYS A 15 5.66 -4.71 -4.47
N LEU A 16 5.96 -3.41 -4.43
CA LEU A 16 7.03 -2.85 -3.59
C LEU A 16 6.80 -3.13 -2.10
N PHE A 17 5.55 -3.03 -1.64
CA PHE A 17 5.19 -3.36 -0.26
C PHE A 17 5.47 -4.83 0.07
N ILE A 18 5.11 -5.76 -0.82
CA ILE A 18 5.37 -7.21 -0.62
C ILE A 18 6.88 -7.48 -0.55
N VAL A 19 7.66 -6.88 -1.45
CA VAL A 19 9.13 -7.03 -1.44
C VAL A 19 9.73 -6.47 -0.15
N TYR A 20 9.26 -5.29 0.29
CA TYR A 20 9.72 -4.69 1.53
C TYR A 20 9.31 -5.51 2.76
N LEU A 21 8.08 -6.02 2.80
CA LEU A 21 7.60 -6.88 3.88
C LEU A 21 8.42 -8.17 3.97
N TYR A 22 8.77 -8.76 2.83
CA TYR A 22 9.68 -9.91 2.79
C TYR A 22 11.05 -9.55 3.36
N ALA A 23 11.63 -8.43 2.93
CA ALA A 23 12.94 -8.00 3.41
C ALA A 23 12.94 -7.74 4.92
N PHE A 24 11.88 -7.10 5.41
CA PHE A 24 11.65 -6.85 6.83
C PHE A 24 11.54 -8.15 7.63
N LEU A 25 10.70 -9.11 7.20
CA LEU A 25 10.48 -10.36 7.93
C LEU A 25 11.68 -11.32 7.90
N VAL A 26 12.39 -11.41 6.77
CA VAL A 26 13.48 -12.38 6.59
C VAL A 26 14.81 -11.83 7.10
N PHE A 27 15.09 -10.56 6.86
CA PHE A 27 16.38 -9.95 7.19
C PHE A 27 16.31 -8.99 8.39
N SER A 28 15.15 -8.82 9.03
CA SER A 28 14.93 -7.80 10.07
C SER A 28 15.32 -6.39 9.61
N PHE A 29 15.24 -6.14 8.30
CA PHE A 29 15.70 -4.90 7.69
C PHE A 29 14.56 -3.88 7.65
N TYR A 30 14.53 -3.00 8.66
CA TYR A 30 13.53 -1.94 8.81
C TYR A 30 14.10 -0.59 8.37
N VAL A 31 13.42 0.06 7.42
CA VAL A 31 13.80 1.39 6.90
C VAL A 31 12.57 2.31 6.90
N PRO A 32 12.43 3.21 7.89
CA PRO A 32 11.28 4.11 8.03
C PRO A 32 10.97 4.97 6.80
N TYR A 33 11.99 5.27 5.98
CA TYR A 33 11.79 6.06 4.77
C TYR A 33 11.05 5.29 3.68
N VAL A 34 11.23 3.96 3.60
CA VAL A 34 10.51 3.11 2.64
C VAL A 34 9.03 3.07 3.00
N ASP A 35 8.73 3.02 4.28
CA ASP A 35 7.37 3.10 4.81
C ASP A 35 6.64 4.37 4.38
N LEU A 36 7.29 5.53 4.49
CA LEU A 36 6.73 6.80 4.02
C LEU A 36 6.44 6.76 2.51
N ILE A 37 7.37 6.25 1.70
CA ILE A 37 7.20 6.15 0.24
C ILE A 37 5.99 5.26 -0.09
N LEU A 38 5.86 4.11 0.57
CA LEU A 38 4.74 3.19 0.37
C LEU A 38 3.41 3.83 0.80
N PHE A 39 3.40 4.52 1.94
CA PHE A 39 2.22 5.23 2.44
C PHE A 39 1.75 6.32 1.45
N PHE A 40 2.67 7.14 0.93
CA PHE A 40 2.37 8.11 -0.11
C PHE A 40 1.85 7.44 -1.39
N GLY A 41 2.44 6.31 -1.81
CA GLY A 41 1.98 5.55 -2.96
C GLY A 41 0.54 5.05 -2.82
N PHE A 42 0.19 4.49 -1.66
CA PHE A 42 -1.16 4.01 -1.39
C PHE A 42 -2.18 5.16 -1.30
N ILE A 43 -1.84 6.28 -0.64
CA ILE A 43 -2.70 7.48 -0.62
C ILE A 43 -2.93 7.99 -2.03
N TRP A 44 -1.87 8.10 -2.84
CA TRP A 44 -1.98 8.57 -4.22
C TRP A 44 -2.89 7.67 -5.06
N ALA A 45 -2.69 6.35 -4.97
CA ALA A 45 -3.54 5.37 -5.64
C ALA A 45 -5.00 5.49 -5.21
N PHE A 46 -5.27 5.67 -3.91
CA PHE A 46 -6.61 5.85 -3.36
C PHE A 46 -7.28 7.14 -3.87
N VAL A 47 -6.58 8.27 -3.81
CA VAL A 47 -7.08 9.57 -4.29
C VAL A 47 -7.40 9.50 -5.79
N LYS A 48 -6.49 8.95 -6.59
CA LYS A 48 -6.71 8.80 -8.03
C LYS A 48 -7.82 7.81 -8.36
N ALA A 49 -7.99 6.76 -7.58
CA ALA A 49 -9.13 5.86 -7.74
C ALA A 49 -10.44 6.57 -7.40
N ARG A 50 -10.49 7.37 -6.33
CA ARG A 50 -11.68 8.13 -5.92
C ARG A 50 -12.15 9.10 -7.01
N GLU A 51 -11.23 9.80 -7.66
CA GLU A 51 -11.51 10.71 -8.79
C GLU A 51 -11.88 9.98 -10.09
N GLY A 52 -11.71 8.65 -10.12
CA GLY A 52 -11.99 7.81 -11.28
C GLY A 52 -13.46 7.44 -11.43
N GLU A 53 -13.87 7.22 -12.68
CA GLU A 53 -15.19 6.68 -13.02
C GLU A 53 -15.47 5.35 -12.33
N LYS A 54 -16.77 5.03 -12.14
CA LYS A 54 -17.20 3.75 -11.59
C LYS A 54 -16.70 2.62 -12.48
N SER A 55 -15.73 1.86 -11.99
CA SER A 55 -15.20 0.67 -12.62
C SER A 55 -14.81 -0.38 -11.57
N ILE A 56 -14.61 -1.62 -12.02
CA ILE A 56 -14.10 -2.70 -11.17
C ILE A 56 -12.73 -2.33 -10.59
N TYR A 57 -11.83 -1.78 -11.42
CA TYR A 57 -10.50 -1.30 -11.01
C TYR A 57 -10.56 -0.26 -9.90
N ARG A 58 -11.56 0.64 -9.93
CA ARG A 58 -11.78 1.61 -8.86
C ARG A 58 -12.10 0.92 -7.53
N ARG A 59 -13.06 -0.02 -7.54
CA ARG A 59 -13.45 -0.75 -6.32
C ARG A 59 -12.28 -1.54 -5.75
N ILE A 60 -11.55 -2.26 -6.60
CA ILE A 60 -10.37 -3.03 -6.18
C ILE A 60 -9.32 -2.10 -5.57
N THR A 61 -9.00 -0.98 -6.23
CA THR A 61 -8.00 -0.04 -5.72
C THR A 61 -8.41 0.56 -4.39
N LEU A 62 -9.66 1.01 -4.24
CA LEU A 62 -10.15 1.63 -2.99
C LEU A 62 -10.21 0.61 -1.83
N CYS A 63 -10.78 -0.58 -2.06
CA CYS A 63 -10.83 -1.61 -1.02
C CYS A 63 -9.43 -2.14 -0.69
N GLY A 64 -8.61 -2.39 -1.71
CA GLY A 64 -7.26 -2.93 -1.56
C GLY A 64 -6.33 -2.00 -0.79
N THR A 65 -6.33 -0.71 -1.11
CA THR A 65 -5.56 0.29 -0.34
C THR A 65 -6.01 0.37 1.11
N ALA A 66 -7.32 0.36 1.39
CA ALA A 66 -7.83 0.36 2.77
C ALA A 66 -7.37 -0.87 3.55
N VAL A 67 -7.50 -2.06 2.96
CA VAL A 67 -7.06 -3.33 3.59
C VAL A 67 -5.56 -3.33 3.83
N LEU A 68 -4.75 -2.91 2.86
CA LEU A 68 -3.28 -2.90 3.00
C LEU A 68 -2.82 -1.91 4.06
N VAL A 69 -3.42 -0.73 4.15
CA VAL A 69 -3.10 0.25 5.20
C VAL A 69 -3.45 -0.30 6.58
N ILE A 70 -4.60 -0.97 6.73
CA ILE A 70 -4.97 -1.61 8.01
C ILE A 70 -3.95 -2.70 8.36
N LEU A 71 -3.64 -3.60 7.43
CA LEU A 71 -2.66 -4.67 7.63
C LEU A 71 -1.29 -4.10 8.03
N TYR A 72 -0.88 -3.03 7.36
CA TYR A 72 0.36 -2.32 7.65
C TYR A 72 0.42 -1.79 9.08
N PHE A 73 -0.66 -1.15 9.56
CA PHE A 73 -0.74 -0.67 10.95
C PHE A 73 -0.64 -1.81 11.97
N PHE A 74 -1.28 -2.95 11.71
CA PHE A 74 -1.19 -4.12 12.61
C PHE A 74 0.24 -4.65 12.69
N ILE A 75 0.91 -4.83 11.55
CA ILE A 75 2.30 -5.32 11.51
C ILE A 75 3.24 -4.37 12.25
N MET A 76 3.10 -3.06 12.02
CA MET A 76 3.94 -2.06 12.69
C MET A 76 3.63 -1.95 14.18
N HIS A 77 2.37 -2.07 14.58
CA HIS A 77 1.98 -2.08 15.99
C HIS A 77 2.58 -3.27 16.74
N ASP A 78 2.50 -4.47 16.17
CA ASP A 78 3.08 -5.68 16.79
C ASP A 78 4.61 -5.60 16.83
N PHE A 79 5.24 -5.06 15.79
CA PHE A 79 6.69 -4.78 15.80
C PHE A 79 7.08 -3.77 16.88
N TRP A 80 6.34 -2.67 17.04
CA TRP A 80 6.59 -1.68 18.10
C TRP A 80 6.28 -2.17 19.51
N ARG A 81 5.43 -3.19 19.69
CA ARG A 81 5.22 -3.84 20.99
C ARG A 81 6.26 -4.93 21.31
N GLY A 82 6.94 -5.45 20.29
CA GLY A 82 7.96 -6.50 20.43
C GLY A 82 9.39 -5.99 20.62
N MET A 83 9.63 -4.70 20.36
CA MET A 83 10.85 -3.95 20.77
C MET A 83 10.65 -3.30 22.14
#